data_AF-A0A4R0MKB3-F1
#
_entry.id   AF-A0A4R0MKB3-F1
#
_cell.length_a   1.000
_cell.length_b   1.000
_cell.length_c   1.000
_cell.angle_alpha   90.00
_cell.angle_beta   90.00
_cell.angle_gamma   90.00
#
_symmetry.space_group_name_H-M   'P 1'
#
loop_
_entity.id
_entity.type
_entity.pdbx_description
1 polymer ?
#
loop_
_entity_poly.entity_id
_entity_poly.type
_entity_poly.pdbx_seq_one_letter_code
_entity_poly.pdbx_strand_id
1 'polypeptide(L)'
;MEFKVPTMAQLMAMGEEPEILFWVGCAGSYDERAQKITRDICKILHHVGIKYAVLGTEESCTGDPAKRAGNEFLFQMQAMTNIEVLNGYNIKKIVTGCPHCFNTIKNEYPGLGGSYEVIHHTQLIQDLINEGKLKAEGGESFKGKKITFHDPCYLGRGNGVYEAPRKALEVLDAQLVEMKRCKSNGLCCGAGGAQMFKEPEKGTKDINIERIEEALATEPQVIAAGCPFCMTMLSDGVKLKDKDQEVKVLDIAEITARANGL
;
A
#
# COMPACT_ATOMS: atom_id res chain seq x y z
N MET A 1 -3.37 19.69 -8.96
CA MET A 1 -3.45 20.68 -7.86
C MET A 1 -2.17 20.59 -7.05
N GLU A 2 -1.58 21.73 -6.73
CA GLU A 2 -0.45 21.82 -5.80
C GLU A 2 -1.05 22.10 -4.42
N PHE A 3 -0.99 21.12 -3.52
CA PHE A 3 -1.44 21.25 -2.14
C PHE A 3 -0.29 20.91 -1.20
N LYS A 4 -0.24 21.60 -0.05
CA LYS A 4 0.85 21.44 0.91
C LYS A 4 0.50 20.33 1.91
N VAL A 5 1.42 19.39 2.09
CA VAL A 5 1.32 18.34 3.11
C VAL A 5 2.07 18.83 4.36
N PRO A 6 1.40 19.02 5.50
CA PRO A 6 2.08 19.47 6.71
C PRO A 6 2.86 18.32 7.36
N THR A 7 3.95 18.66 8.05
CA THR A 7 4.65 17.71 8.94
C THR A 7 4.09 17.77 10.36
N MET A 8 4.28 16.70 11.15
CA MET A 8 3.93 16.70 12.58
C MET A 8 4.59 17.85 13.34
N ALA A 9 5.89 18.11 13.09
CA ALA A 9 6.61 19.24 13.67
C ALA A 9 5.95 20.60 13.35
N GLN A 10 5.45 20.79 12.11
CA GLN A 10 4.76 22.02 11.72
C GLN A 10 3.42 22.19 12.44
N LEU A 11 2.60 21.13 12.53
CA LEU A 11 1.32 21.18 13.23
C LEU A 11 1.52 21.41 14.74
N MET A 12 2.50 20.74 15.35
CA MET A 12 2.85 20.93 16.76
C MET A 12 3.27 22.39 17.04
N ALA A 13 4.08 22.99 16.18
CA ALA A 13 4.48 24.40 16.32
C ALA A 13 3.30 25.38 16.20
N MET A 14 2.22 24.97 15.51
CA MET A 14 0.98 25.73 15.38
C MET A 14 -0.04 25.41 16.49
N GLY A 15 0.24 24.44 17.37
CA GLY A 15 -0.71 23.95 18.38
C GLY A 15 -1.89 23.19 17.77
N GLU A 16 -1.73 22.63 16.58
CA GLU A 16 -2.73 21.83 15.87
C GLU A 16 -2.42 20.33 15.94
N GLU A 17 -3.45 19.50 15.94
CA GLU A 17 -3.33 18.03 15.88
C GLU A 17 -4.02 17.51 14.60
N PRO A 18 -3.42 16.54 13.89
CA PRO A 18 -4.08 15.90 12.75
C PRO A 18 -5.09 14.84 13.23
N GLU A 19 -6.06 14.52 12.36
CA GLU A 19 -6.95 13.38 12.58
C GLU A 19 -6.22 12.05 12.38
N ILE A 20 -5.27 12.01 11.43
CA ILE A 20 -4.44 10.84 11.14
C ILE A 20 -2.99 11.23 10.88
N LEU A 21 -2.06 10.36 11.27
CA LEU A 21 -0.72 10.36 10.70
C LEU A 21 -0.73 9.51 9.43
N PHE A 22 -0.29 10.06 8.30
CA PHE A 22 0.01 9.28 7.11
C PHE A 22 1.47 8.83 7.16
N TRP A 23 1.68 7.52 7.38
CA TRP A 23 2.99 6.88 7.36
C TRP A 23 3.38 6.56 5.92
N VAL A 24 4.35 7.31 5.39
CA VAL A 24 4.78 7.24 3.99
C VAL A 24 5.61 5.98 3.74
N GLY A 25 6.44 5.61 4.70
CA GLY A 25 7.38 4.50 4.64
C GLY A 25 8.54 4.72 3.67
N CYS A 26 9.48 3.79 3.69
CA CYS A 26 10.67 3.85 2.86
C CYS A 26 10.35 3.76 1.35
N ALA A 27 9.46 2.85 0.94
CA ALA A 27 9.05 2.72 -0.45
C ALA A 27 8.38 4.02 -0.94
N GLY A 28 7.40 4.53 -0.21
CA GLY A 28 6.68 5.75 -0.58
C GLY A 28 7.55 7.00 -0.62
N SER A 29 8.71 6.98 0.06
CA SER A 29 9.67 8.08 0.11
C SER A 29 10.75 8.00 -0.98
N TYR A 30 11.25 6.81 -1.31
CA TYR A 30 12.45 6.65 -2.15
C TYR A 30 12.20 5.95 -3.50
N ASP A 31 11.16 5.14 -3.65
CA ASP A 31 10.84 4.47 -4.92
C ASP A 31 9.95 5.38 -5.79
N GLU A 32 10.36 5.65 -7.03
CA GLU A 32 9.66 6.61 -7.91
C GLU A 32 8.22 6.22 -8.21
N ARG A 33 7.94 4.91 -8.32
CA ARG A 33 6.61 4.39 -8.59
C ARG A 33 5.72 4.53 -7.37
N ALA A 34 6.24 4.18 -6.20
CA ALA A 34 5.57 4.31 -4.92
C ALA A 34 5.33 5.78 -4.54
N GLN A 35 6.25 6.70 -4.85
CA GLN A 35 6.02 8.13 -4.66
C GLN A 35 4.79 8.65 -5.41
N LYS A 36 4.48 8.12 -6.61
CA LYS A 36 3.24 8.46 -7.33
C LYS A 36 2.02 7.99 -6.55
N ILE A 37 2.06 6.77 -6.02
CA ILE A 37 0.99 6.20 -5.18
C ILE A 37 0.82 7.03 -3.89
N THR A 38 1.91 7.42 -3.23
CA THR A 38 1.90 8.32 -2.07
C THR A 38 1.19 9.63 -2.40
N ARG A 39 1.47 10.23 -3.56
CA ARG A 39 0.79 11.45 -4.01
C ARG A 39 -0.69 11.22 -4.27
N ASP A 40 -1.08 10.07 -4.83
CA ASP A 40 -2.49 9.73 -5.06
C ASP A 40 -3.25 9.52 -3.73
N ILE A 41 -2.64 8.90 -2.73
CA ILE A 41 -3.21 8.83 -1.37
C ILE A 41 -3.40 10.24 -0.80
N CYS A 42 -2.37 11.10 -0.89
CA CYS A 42 -2.46 12.49 -0.44
C CYS A 42 -3.57 13.29 -1.16
N LYS A 43 -3.74 13.09 -2.47
CA LYS A 43 -4.84 13.71 -3.24
C LYS A 43 -6.21 13.26 -2.71
N ILE A 44 -6.38 11.97 -2.44
CA ILE A 44 -7.62 11.43 -1.86
C ILE A 44 -7.89 12.08 -0.50
N LEU A 45 -6.91 12.10 0.40
CA LEU A 45 -7.02 12.71 1.72
C LEU A 45 -7.41 14.18 1.65
N HIS A 46 -6.76 14.94 0.76
CA HIS A 46 -7.05 16.36 0.55
C HIS A 46 -8.46 16.57 -0.03
N HIS A 47 -8.85 15.76 -1.02
CA HIS A 47 -10.16 15.85 -1.66
C HIS A 47 -11.31 15.62 -0.67
N VAL A 48 -11.17 14.65 0.24
CA VAL A 48 -12.19 14.34 1.25
C VAL A 48 -12.09 15.21 2.50
N GLY A 49 -11.11 16.12 2.57
CA GLY A 49 -10.94 17.09 3.65
C GLY A 49 -10.45 16.50 4.98
N ILE A 50 -9.82 15.31 4.99
CA ILE A 50 -9.22 14.75 6.21
C ILE A 50 -8.00 15.59 6.59
N LYS A 51 -7.90 16.03 7.84
CA LYS A 51 -6.69 16.66 8.37
C LYS A 51 -5.64 15.60 8.66
N TYR A 52 -4.54 15.61 7.93
CA TYR A 52 -3.45 14.67 8.12
C TYR A 52 -2.09 15.37 8.12
N ALA A 53 -1.10 14.68 8.66
CA ALA A 53 0.30 15.07 8.56
C ALA A 53 1.20 13.86 8.28
N VAL A 54 2.44 14.13 7.92
CA VAL A 54 3.52 13.14 7.77
C VAL A 54 4.64 13.43 8.78
N LEU A 55 5.52 12.47 9.06
CA LEU A 55 6.70 12.73 9.89
C LEU A 55 7.83 13.45 9.13
N GLY A 56 7.79 13.46 7.80
CA GLY A 56 8.83 14.12 6.99
C GLY A 56 10.20 13.49 7.24
N THR A 57 11.20 14.30 7.58
CA THR A 57 12.57 13.82 7.87
C THR A 57 12.69 13.03 9.17
N GLU A 58 11.67 13.05 10.03
CA GLU A 58 11.63 12.26 11.27
C GLU A 58 11.13 10.83 11.03
N GLU A 59 10.64 10.51 9.82
CA GLU A 59 10.22 9.17 9.47
C GLU A 59 11.41 8.28 9.09
N SER A 60 11.52 7.11 9.74
CA SER A 60 12.47 6.07 9.36
C SER A 60 11.74 4.84 8.82
N CYS A 61 12.50 3.89 8.26
CA CYS A 61 11.96 2.59 7.90
C CYS A 61 11.32 1.92 9.13
N THR A 62 10.24 1.16 8.94
CA THR A 62 9.59 0.45 10.06
C THR A 62 10.46 -0.64 10.67
N GLY A 63 11.52 -1.05 9.97
CA GLY A 63 12.41 -2.15 10.32
C GLY A 63 12.00 -3.50 9.74
N ASP A 64 10.91 -3.58 8.94
CA ASP A 64 10.48 -4.85 8.33
C ASP A 64 11.61 -5.54 7.53
N PRO A 65 12.32 -4.88 6.58
CA PRO A 65 13.39 -5.54 5.85
C PRO A 65 14.51 -6.08 6.74
N ALA A 66 14.92 -5.30 7.75
CA ALA A 66 15.96 -5.71 8.71
C ALA A 66 15.54 -6.98 9.46
N LYS A 67 14.30 -6.99 9.97
CA LYS A 67 13.75 -8.14 10.68
C LYS A 67 13.66 -9.37 9.79
N ARG A 68 13.13 -9.22 8.56
CA ARG A 68 13.01 -10.33 7.61
C ARG A 68 14.34 -10.87 7.12
N ALA A 69 15.37 -10.04 7.08
CA ALA A 69 16.74 -10.47 6.80
C ALA A 69 17.44 -11.13 8.02
N GLY A 70 16.76 -11.22 9.17
CA GLY A 70 17.31 -11.82 10.40
C GLY A 70 18.11 -10.85 11.27
N ASN A 71 18.14 -9.56 10.95
CA ASN A 71 18.80 -8.53 11.76
C ASN A 71 17.83 -7.95 12.79
N GLU A 72 17.55 -8.74 13.84
CA GLU A 72 16.62 -8.37 14.92
C GLU A 72 17.09 -7.13 15.68
N PHE A 73 18.40 -6.95 15.88
CA PHE A 73 18.96 -5.79 16.58
C PHE A 73 18.66 -4.49 15.83
N LEU A 74 18.90 -4.46 14.51
CA LEU A 74 18.58 -3.29 13.69
C LEU A 74 17.07 -3.02 13.65
N PHE A 75 16.24 -4.06 13.57
CA PHE A 75 14.79 -3.93 13.67
C PHE A 75 14.38 -3.25 14.99
N GLN A 76 14.86 -3.74 16.13
CA GLN A 76 14.52 -3.18 17.44
C GLN A 76 14.96 -1.73 17.56
N MET A 77 16.17 -1.41 17.11
CA MET A 77 16.68 -0.03 17.15
C MET A 77 15.80 0.90 16.30
N GLN A 78 15.47 0.54 15.06
CA GLN A 78 14.60 1.34 14.19
C GLN A 78 13.18 1.47 14.75
N ALA A 79 12.60 0.37 15.21
CA ALA A 79 11.26 0.35 15.78
C ALA A 79 11.16 1.22 17.04
N MET A 80 12.11 1.12 17.97
CA MET A 80 12.12 1.92 19.20
C MET A 80 12.26 3.42 18.89
N THR A 81 13.13 3.82 17.96
CA THR A 81 13.23 5.22 17.53
C THR A 81 11.91 5.72 16.95
N ASN A 82 11.25 4.94 16.09
CA ASN A 82 9.96 5.32 15.54
C ASN A 82 8.89 5.42 16.64
N ILE A 83 8.87 4.48 17.60
CA ILE A 83 7.92 4.49 18.72
C ILE A 83 8.12 5.71 19.60
N GLU A 84 9.36 6.10 19.88
CA GLU A 84 9.68 7.30 20.66
C GLU A 84 9.12 8.56 19.98
N VAL A 85 9.34 8.72 18.67
CA VAL A 85 8.82 9.85 17.90
C VAL A 85 7.29 9.84 17.87
N LEU A 86 6.66 8.71 17.55
CA LEU A 86 5.21 8.56 17.49
C LEU A 86 4.54 8.86 18.83
N ASN A 87 5.12 8.38 19.94
CA ASN A 87 4.64 8.64 21.29
C ASN A 87 4.85 10.11 21.68
N GLY A 88 5.98 10.72 21.31
CA GLY A 88 6.25 12.14 21.56
C GLY A 88 5.24 13.06 20.89
N TYR A 89 4.72 12.66 19.73
CA TYR A 89 3.64 13.34 19.02
C TYR A 89 2.22 12.94 19.46
N ASN A 90 2.07 12.04 20.44
CA ASN A 90 0.79 11.50 20.91
C ASN A 90 -0.06 10.90 19.77
N ILE A 91 0.57 10.27 18.78
CA ILE A 91 -0.12 9.68 17.64
C ILE A 91 -1.03 8.53 18.09
N LYS A 92 -2.28 8.56 17.65
CA LYS A 92 -3.27 7.50 17.94
C LYS A 92 -3.60 6.65 16.72
N LYS A 93 -3.74 7.31 15.56
CA LYS A 93 -4.23 6.70 14.33
C LYS A 93 -3.24 6.91 13.19
N ILE A 94 -2.83 5.81 12.57
CA ILE A 94 -1.84 5.75 11.50
C ILE A 94 -2.49 5.13 10.26
N VAL A 95 -2.37 5.82 9.13
CA VAL A 95 -2.72 5.27 7.82
C VAL A 95 -1.45 5.01 7.03
N THR A 96 -1.34 3.88 6.33
CA THR A 96 -0.18 3.60 5.47
C THR A 96 -0.58 2.97 4.14
N GLY A 97 0.20 3.30 3.10
CA GLY A 97 0.09 2.72 1.75
C GLY A 97 0.70 1.33 1.61
N CYS A 98 1.44 0.84 2.62
CA CYS A 98 2.26 -0.36 2.50
C CYS A 98 1.84 -1.44 3.50
N PRO A 99 1.45 -2.66 3.06
CA PRO A 99 1.12 -3.77 3.93
C PRO A 99 2.25 -4.24 4.85
N HIS A 100 3.51 -4.04 4.45
CA HIS A 100 4.67 -4.33 5.30
C HIS A 100 4.74 -3.36 6.48
N CYS A 101 4.58 -2.06 6.23
CA CYS A 101 4.52 -1.06 7.28
C CYS A 101 3.31 -1.31 8.19
N PHE A 102 2.15 -1.58 7.59
CA PHE A 102 0.91 -1.91 8.30
C PHE A 102 1.11 -3.09 9.25
N ASN A 103 1.67 -4.20 8.77
CA ASN A 103 1.90 -5.38 9.60
C ASN A 103 2.88 -5.12 10.75
N THR A 104 4.01 -4.46 10.46
CA THR A 104 5.04 -4.23 11.48
C THR A 104 4.56 -3.26 12.56
N ILE A 105 3.96 -2.14 12.19
CA ILE A 105 3.45 -1.17 13.17
C ILE A 105 2.31 -1.78 13.98
N LYS A 106 1.39 -2.52 13.34
CA LYS A 106 0.21 -3.07 14.01
C LYS A 106 0.52 -4.26 14.92
N ASN A 107 1.36 -5.18 14.47
CA ASN A 107 1.52 -6.50 15.10
C ASN A 107 2.85 -6.66 15.83
N GLU A 108 3.87 -5.86 15.52
CA GLU A 108 5.22 -6.04 16.08
C GLU A 108 5.65 -4.91 17.02
N TYR A 109 5.27 -3.66 16.73
CA TYR A 109 5.53 -2.54 17.63
C TYR A 109 4.89 -2.69 19.02
N PRO A 110 3.71 -3.35 19.19
CA PRO A 110 3.16 -3.57 20.52
C PRO A 110 4.10 -4.35 21.46
N GLY A 111 4.88 -5.29 20.91
CA GLY A 111 5.89 -6.02 21.68
C GLY A 111 7.06 -5.16 22.17
N LEU A 112 7.20 -3.94 21.63
CA LEU A 112 8.22 -2.95 21.98
C LEU A 112 7.62 -1.71 22.65
N GLY A 113 6.34 -1.73 23.01
CA GLY A 113 5.65 -0.63 23.70
C GLY A 113 5.00 0.43 22.81
N GLY A 114 4.92 0.21 21.49
CA GLY A 114 4.19 1.10 20.56
C GLY A 114 2.84 0.53 20.17
N SER A 115 1.75 1.16 20.57
CA SER A 115 0.38 0.70 20.28
C SER A 115 -0.42 1.80 19.60
N TYR A 116 -0.90 1.54 18.38
CA TYR A 116 -1.58 2.51 17.54
C TYR A 116 -2.75 1.85 16.80
N GLU A 117 -3.78 2.63 16.47
CA GLU A 117 -4.78 2.23 15.48
C GLU A 117 -4.15 2.35 14.09
N VAL A 118 -3.78 1.22 13.49
CA VAL A 118 -3.17 1.20 12.16
C VAL A 118 -4.20 0.75 11.13
N ILE A 119 -4.34 1.52 10.06
CA ILE A 119 -5.26 1.28 8.93
C ILE A 119 -4.46 1.24 7.63
N HIS A 120 -4.75 0.26 6.77
CA HIS A 120 -4.22 0.26 5.42
C HIS A 120 -5.04 1.18 4.51
N HIS A 121 -4.40 1.87 3.54
CA HIS A 121 -5.08 2.81 2.66
C HIS A 121 -6.32 2.23 1.94
N THR A 122 -6.34 0.94 1.62
CA THR A 122 -7.52 0.28 1.01
C THR A 122 -8.72 0.21 1.95
N GLN A 123 -8.49 0.06 3.26
CA GLN A 123 -9.55 0.09 4.27
C GLN A 123 -10.08 1.51 4.42
N LEU A 124 -9.20 2.51 4.46
CA LEU A 124 -9.62 3.91 4.48
C LEU A 124 -10.46 4.25 3.24
N ILE A 125 -10.03 3.84 2.05
CA ILE A 125 -10.78 4.08 0.80
C ILE A 125 -12.16 3.41 0.87
N GLN A 126 -12.25 2.17 1.36
CA GLN A 126 -13.53 1.50 1.57
C GLN A 126 -14.44 2.30 2.51
N ASP A 127 -13.91 2.78 3.64
CA ASP A 127 -14.68 3.57 4.61
C ASP A 127 -15.19 4.88 3.98
N LEU A 128 -14.32 5.58 3.24
CA LEU A 128 -14.68 6.80 2.51
C LEU A 128 -15.74 6.58 1.43
N ILE A 129 -15.73 5.42 0.76
CA ILE A 129 -16.79 5.01 -0.17
C ILE A 129 -18.10 4.77 0.59
N ASN A 130 -18.06 4.03 1.69
CA ASN A 130 -19.24 3.73 2.50
C ASN A 130 -19.88 5.00 3.08
N GLU A 131 -19.07 6.00 3.43
CA GLU A 131 -19.50 7.33 3.87
C GLU A 131 -20.01 8.23 2.72
N GLY A 132 -19.90 7.79 1.46
CA GLY A 132 -20.30 8.55 0.28
C GLY A 132 -19.36 9.73 -0.07
N LYS A 133 -18.16 9.78 0.54
CA LYS A 133 -17.12 10.79 0.26
C LYS A 133 -16.34 10.49 -1.03
N LEU A 134 -16.30 9.23 -1.45
CA LEU A 134 -15.74 8.80 -2.74
C LEU A 134 -16.84 8.11 -3.55
N LYS A 135 -17.02 8.54 -4.80
CA LYS A 135 -18.17 8.14 -5.64
C LYS A 135 -17.79 7.61 -7.03
N ALA A 136 -16.50 7.65 -7.39
CA ALA A 136 -16.00 7.21 -8.70
C ALA A 136 -16.63 7.96 -9.90
N GLU A 137 -16.91 9.26 -9.75
CA GLU A 137 -17.58 10.09 -10.78
C GLU A 137 -16.79 10.22 -12.09
N GLY A 138 -15.47 10.04 -12.08
CA GLY A 138 -14.58 9.96 -13.25
C GLY A 138 -14.19 8.53 -13.66
N GLY A 139 -14.92 7.52 -13.20
CA GLY A 139 -14.63 6.09 -13.42
C GLY A 139 -14.77 5.60 -14.86
N GLU A 140 -15.18 6.45 -15.81
CA GLU A 140 -15.38 6.09 -17.22
C GLU A 140 -14.15 5.42 -17.85
N SER A 141 -12.94 5.82 -17.44
CA SER A 141 -11.69 5.24 -17.92
C SER A 141 -11.48 3.76 -17.54
N PHE A 142 -12.26 3.24 -16.60
CA PHE A 142 -12.26 1.83 -16.17
C PHE A 142 -13.48 1.05 -16.67
N LYS A 143 -14.44 1.72 -17.32
CA LYS A 143 -15.68 1.12 -17.78
C LYS A 143 -15.43 -0.06 -18.71
N GLY A 144 -16.02 -1.20 -18.40
CA GLY A 144 -15.89 -2.45 -19.16
C GLY A 144 -14.47 -3.06 -19.14
N LYS A 145 -13.52 -2.48 -18.41
CA LYS A 145 -12.17 -3.05 -18.33
C LYS A 145 -12.17 -4.27 -17.44
N LYS A 146 -11.43 -5.30 -17.84
CA LYS A 146 -11.15 -6.44 -16.98
C LYS A 146 -10.03 -6.11 -16.00
N ILE A 147 -10.33 -6.19 -14.71
CA ILE A 147 -9.39 -5.94 -13.62
C ILE A 147 -9.22 -7.23 -12.82
N THR A 148 -7.98 -7.62 -12.52
CA THR A 148 -7.70 -8.66 -11.54
C THR A 148 -6.93 -8.07 -10.36
N PHE A 149 -7.13 -8.60 -9.16
CA PHE A 149 -6.50 -8.08 -7.95
C PHE A 149 -5.48 -9.08 -7.38
N HIS A 150 -4.26 -8.61 -7.13
CA HIS A 150 -3.26 -9.36 -6.38
C HIS A 150 -3.40 -9.09 -4.88
N ASP A 151 -3.80 -10.10 -4.12
CA ASP A 151 -3.88 -10.06 -2.65
C ASP A 151 -2.48 -9.96 -2.01
N PRO A 152 -2.08 -8.81 -1.42
CA PRO A 152 -0.80 -8.71 -0.73
C PRO A 152 -0.79 -9.60 0.50
N CYS A 153 0.29 -10.35 0.72
CA CYS A 153 0.35 -11.36 1.77
C CYS A 153 0.14 -10.80 3.18
N TYR A 154 0.74 -9.66 3.51
CA TYR A 154 0.57 -9.03 4.83
C TYR A 154 -0.80 -8.38 5.00
N LEU A 155 -1.43 -7.90 3.92
CA LEU A 155 -2.78 -7.34 4.02
C LEU A 155 -3.81 -8.46 4.23
N GLY A 156 -3.74 -9.49 3.38
CA GLY A 156 -4.60 -10.66 3.41
C GLY A 156 -4.23 -11.65 4.51
N ARG A 157 -3.29 -12.57 4.25
CA ARG A 157 -2.97 -13.66 5.20
C ARG A 157 -2.50 -13.17 6.56
N GLY A 158 -1.75 -12.07 6.60
CA GLY A 158 -1.22 -11.52 7.85
C GLY A 158 -2.27 -10.82 8.71
N ASN A 159 -3.31 -10.23 8.11
CA ASN A 159 -4.20 -9.30 8.81
C ASN A 159 -5.70 -9.45 8.48
N GLY A 160 -6.08 -10.43 7.67
CA GLY A 160 -7.47 -10.75 7.32
C GLY A 160 -8.16 -9.76 6.38
N VAL A 161 -7.44 -8.80 5.81
CA VAL A 161 -8.03 -7.74 4.98
C VAL A 161 -8.08 -8.19 3.52
N TYR A 162 -9.21 -8.79 3.12
CA TYR A 162 -9.45 -9.24 1.75
C TYR A 162 -10.50 -8.40 1.02
N GLU A 163 -11.55 -7.97 1.71
CA GLU A 163 -12.70 -7.35 1.06
C GLU A 163 -12.51 -5.84 0.82
N ALA A 164 -11.74 -5.14 1.65
CA ALA A 164 -11.55 -3.69 1.50
C ALA A 164 -10.99 -3.28 0.12
N PRO A 165 -9.93 -3.91 -0.42
CA PRO A 165 -9.46 -3.60 -1.77
C PRO A 165 -10.50 -3.91 -2.86
N ARG A 166 -11.30 -4.97 -2.68
CA ARG A 166 -12.33 -5.38 -3.64
C ARG A 166 -13.48 -4.37 -3.67
N LYS A 167 -13.94 -3.93 -2.49
CA LYS A 167 -14.96 -2.89 -2.36
C LYS A 167 -14.54 -1.57 -3.00
N ALA A 168 -13.26 -1.22 -2.93
CA ALA A 168 -12.70 -0.07 -3.64
C ALA A 168 -12.72 -0.21 -5.17
N LEU A 169 -12.70 -1.44 -5.70
CA LEU A 169 -12.80 -1.72 -7.14
C LEU A 169 -14.24 -1.90 -7.62
N GLU A 170 -15.15 -2.40 -6.76
CA GLU A 170 -16.56 -2.66 -7.09
C GLU A 170 -17.35 -1.39 -7.44
N VAL A 171 -16.92 -0.22 -6.95
CA VAL A 171 -17.55 1.07 -7.31
C VAL A 171 -17.25 1.49 -8.75
N LEU A 172 -16.32 0.83 -9.42
CA LEU A 172 -16.00 1.05 -10.82
C LEU A 172 -16.96 0.23 -11.68
N ASP A 173 -17.36 0.76 -12.85
CA ASP A 173 -18.11 0.02 -13.87
C ASP A 173 -17.21 -0.99 -14.63
N ALA A 174 -16.35 -1.71 -13.90
CA ALA A 174 -15.32 -2.60 -14.40
C ALA A 174 -15.67 -4.08 -14.13
N GLN A 175 -15.08 -4.99 -14.90
CA GLN A 175 -15.21 -6.42 -14.68
C GLN A 175 -14.10 -6.92 -13.75
N LEU A 176 -14.42 -7.12 -12.47
CA LEU A 176 -13.47 -7.72 -11.52
C LEU A 176 -13.41 -9.25 -11.72
N VAL A 177 -12.22 -9.78 -12.01
CA VAL A 177 -11.97 -11.21 -12.23
C VAL A 177 -10.88 -11.69 -11.28
N GLU A 178 -11.19 -12.71 -10.48
CA GLU A 178 -10.24 -13.30 -9.55
C GLU A 178 -9.26 -14.23 -10.26
N MET A 179 -8.00 -14.19 -9.81
CA MET A 179 -7.03 -15.23 -10.15
C MET A 179 -7.39 -16.55 -9.45
N LYS A 180 -6.94 -17.67 -10.03
CA LYS A 180 -7.16 -19.02 -9.47
C LYS A 180 -6.73 -19.11 -8.00
N ARG A 181 -5.55 -18.58 -7.68
CA ARG A 181 -5.05 -18.39 -6.32
C ARG A 181 -5.30 -16.95 -5.88
N CYS A 182 -6.34 -16.76 -5.08
CA CYS A 182 -6.73 -15.49 -4.47
C CYS A 182 -7.03 -15.67 -2.97
N LYS A 183 -7.25 -14.55 -2.27
CA LYS A 183 -7.54 -14.47 -0.83
C LYS A 183 -6.50 -15.24 0.01
N SER A 184 -6.94 -16.11 0.92
CA SER A 184 -6.05 -16.93 1.76
C SER A 184 -5.11 -17.82 0.96
N ASN A 185 -5.53 -18.23 -0.26
CA ASN A 185 -4.76 -19.07 -1.15
C ASN A 185 -3.88 -18.29 -2.13
N GLY A 186 -3.84 -16.94 -2.04
CA GLY A 186 -3.10 -16.09 -2.97
C GLY A 186 -1.60 -16.39 -3.03
N LEU A 187 -1.05 -16.54 -4.24
CA LEU A 187 0.39 -16.74 -4.40
C LEU A 187 1.14 -15.42 -4.14
N CYS A 188 2.29 -15.51 -3.45
CA CYS A 188 3.17 -14.36 -3.19
C CYS A 188 3.64 -13.68 -4.48
N CYS A 189 3.91 -12.38 -4.43
CA CYS A 189 4.57 -11.66 -5.54
C CYS A 189 6.07 -11.95 -5.66
N GLY A 190 6.71 -12.48 -4.60
CA GLY A 190 8.14 -12.80 -4.57
C GLY A 190 9.02 -11.80 -3.79
N ALA A 191 8.57 -10.59 -3.48
CA ALA A 191 9.41 -9.57 -2.82
C ALA A 191 9.57 -9.72 -1.30
N GLY A 192 8.58 -10.32 -0.62
CA GLY A 192 8.55 -10.38 0.84
C GLY A 192 9.67 -11.25 1.44
N GLY A 193 9.89 -11.15 2.74
CA GLY A 193 10.95 -11.94 3.39
C GLY A 193 12.36 -11.46 3.02
N ALA A 194 12.52 -10.16 2.74
CA ALA A 194 13.75 -9.53 2.23
C ALA A 194 14.24 -10.05 0.86
N GLN A 195 13.45 -10.87 0.16
CA GLN A 195 13.81 -11.43 -1.15
C GLN A 195 14.01 -10.34 -2.22
N MET A 196 13.34 -9.20 -2.10
CA MET A 196 13.52 -8.07 -3.02
C MET A 196 14.96 -7.49 -3.02
N PHE A 197 15.74 -7.73 -1.97
CA PHE A 197 17.06 -7.12 -1.76
C PHE A 197 18.22 -8.11 -1.97
N LYS A 198 17.93 -9.30 -2.50
CA LYS A 198 18.94 -10.30 -2.81
C LYS A 198 18.59 -11.05 -4.09
N GLU A 199 19.57 -11.79 -4.60
CA GLU A 199 19.34 -12.69 -5.72
C GLU A 199 18.33 -13.78 -5.37
N PRO A 200 17.47 -14.20 -6.32
CA PRO A 200 16.57 -15.32 -6.15
C PRO A 200 17.30 -16.58 -5.71
N GLU A 201 16.67 -17.34 -4.82
CA GLU A 201 17.14 -18.68 -4.45
C GLU A 201 17.07 -19.64 -5.64
N LYS A 202 17.87 -20.71 -5.62
CA LYS A 202 17.86 -21.72 -6.68
C LYS A 202 16.46 -22.31 -6.88
N GLY A 203 15.98 -22.29 -8.12
CA GLY A 203 14.70 -22.85 -8.51
C GLY A 203 14.58 -22.96 -10.03
N THR A 204 13.48 -23.54 -10.51
CA THR A 204 13.19 -23.67 -11.94
C THR A 204 12.40 -22.49 -12.50
N LYS A 205 11.91 -21.60 -11.63
CA LYS A 205 11.07 -20.46 -11.99
C LYS A 205 10.99 -19.45 -10.85
N ASP A 206 11.11 -18.17 -11.19
CA ASP A 206 10.93 -17.09 -10.22
C ASP A 206 9.45 -16.93 -9.83
N ILE A 207 9.23 -16.57 -8.56
CA ILE A 207 7.88 -16.47 -7.99
C ILE A 207 7.06 -15.35 -8.64
N ASN A 208 7.69 -14.22 -9.00
CA ASN A 208 7.01 -13.14 -9.71
C ASN A 208 6.56 -13.58 -11.11
N ILE A 209 7.36 -14.41 -11.81
CA ILE A 209 7.03 -14.96 -13.13
C ILE A 209 5.85 -15.94 -13.03
N GLU A 210 5.89 -16.85 -12.06
CA GLU A 210 4.75 -17.74 -11.78
C GLU A 210 3.48 -16.94 -11.45
N ARG A 211 3.61 -15.88 -10.64
CA ARG A 211 2.44 -15.07 -10.27
C ARG A 211 1.91 -14.26 -11.43
N ILE A 212 2.76 -13.67 -12.28
CA ILE A 212 2.28 -12.85 -13.38
C ILE A 212 1.62 -13.68 -14.48
N GLU A 213 2.13 -14.88 -14.77
CA GLU A 213 1.46 -15.78 -15.73
C GLU A 213 0.04 -16.13 -15.27
N GLU A 214 -0.15 -16.37 -13.97
CA GLU A 214 -1.47 -16.59 -13.40
C GLU A 214 -2.38 -15.35 -13.51
N ALA A 215 -1.82 -14.15 -13.31
CA ALA A 215 -2.57 -12.92 -13.51
C ALA A 215 -2.98 -12.73 -14.97
N LEU A 216 -2.04 -12.93 -15.91
CA LEU A 216 -2.27 -12.80 -17.35
C LEU A 216 -3.25 -13.84 -17.90
N ALA A 217 -3.33 -15.02 -17.28
CA ALA A 217 -4.33 -16.04 -17.64
C ALA A 217 -5.78 -15.59 -17.39
N THR A 218 -6.00 -14.53 -16.60
CA THR A 218 -7.32 -13.89 -16.48
C THR A 218 -7.64 -12.93 -17.64
N GLU A 219 -6.66 -12.68 -18.52
CA GLU A 219 -6.67 -11.69 -19.60
C GLU A 219 -7.03 -10.27 -19.11
N PRO A 220 -6.35 -9.74 -18.08
CA PRO A 220 -6.70 -8.45 -17.51
C PRO A 220 -6.17 -7.30 -18.37
N GLN A 221 -6.89 -6.19 -18.40
CA GLN A 221 -6.35 -4.90 -18.86
C GLN A 221 -5.66 -4.16 -17.72
N VAL A 222 -6.05 -4.44 -16.47
CA VAL A 222 -5.45 -3.89 -15.26
C VAL A 222 -5.19 -4.99 -14.24
N ILE A 223 -3.97 -5.02 -13.69
CA ILE A 223 -3.64 -5.78 -12.49
C ILE A 223 -3.57 -4.79 -11.33
N ALA A 224 -4.54 -4.86 -10.43
CA ALA A 224 -4.61 -4.04 -9.24
C ALA A 224 -3.81 -4.68 -8.09
N ALA A 225 -3.11 -3.87 -7.31
CA ALA A 225 -2.50 -4.28 -6.04
C ALA A 225 -2.62 -3.17 -5.00
N GLY A 226 -2.34 -3.48 -3.74
CA GLY A 226 -2.32 -2.50 -2.65
C GLY A 226 -1.03 -2.59 -1.85
N CYS A 227 0.11 -2.73 -2.52
CA CYS A 227 1.41 -2.91 -1.88
C CYS A 227 2.53 -2.44 -2.81
N PRO A 228 3.37 -1.48 -2.40
CA PRO A 228 4.49 -0.99 -3.21
C PRO A 228 5.43 -2.10 -3.70
N PHE A 229 5.76 -3.08 -2.85
CA PHE A 229 6.63 -4.18 -3.27
C PHE A 229 5.96 -5.10 -4.29
N CYS A 230 4.66 -5.38 -4.13
CA CYS A 230 3.92 -6.15 -5.13
C CYS A 230 3.84 -5.39 -6.45
N MET A 231 3.68 -4.06 -6.41
CA MET A 231 3.66 -3.21 -7.61
C MET A 231 4.94 -3.36 -8.43
N THR A 232 6.12 -3.36 -7.79
CA THR A 232 7.40 -3.59 -8.48
C THR A 232 7.43 -4.98 -9.11
N MET A 233 7.22 -6.04 -8.32
CA MET A 233 7.34 -7.42 -8.80
C MET A 233 6.36 -7.75 -9.93
N LEU A 234 5.11 -7.25 -9.85
CA LEU A 234 4.10 -7.45 -10.87
C LEU A 234 4.42 -6.64 -12.13
N SER A 235 4.89 -5.40 -11.99
CA SER A 235 5.27 -4.56 -13.14
C SER A 235 6.45 -5.18 -13.89
N ASP A 236 7.44 -5.70 -13.18
CA ASP A 236 8.59 -6.39 -13.79
C ASP A 236 8.15 -7.69 -14.46
N GLY A 237 7.25 -8.45 -13.82
CA GLY A 237 6.65 -9.64 -14.42
C GLY A 237 5.92 -9.34 -15.74
N VAL A 238 5.15 -8.24 -15.81
CA VAL A 238 4.45 -7.83 -17.04
C VAL A 238 5.44 -7.49 -18.15
N LYS A 239 6.50 -6.74 -17.83
CA LYS A 239 7.56 -6.36 -18.79
C LYS A 239 8.31 -7.59 -19.31
N LEU A 240 8.66 -8.53 -18.44
CA LEU A 240 9.35 -9.77 -18.82
C LEU A 240 8.49 -10.71 -19.68
N LYS A 241 7.19 -10.44 -19.80
CA LYS A 241 6.26 -11.13 -20.71
C LYS A 241 5.91 -10.31 -21.94
N ASP A 242 6.56 -9.16 -22.15
CA ASP A 242 6.30 -8.22 -23.25
C ASP A 242 4.83 -7.78 -23.32
N LYS A 243 4.20 -7.59 -22.16
CA LYS A 243 2.77 -7.22 -22.02
C LYS A 243 2.52 -5.82 -21.48
N ASP A 244 3.56 -4.99 -21.31
CA ASP A 244 3.48 -3.66 -20.69
C ASP A 244 2.70 -2.61 -21.50
N GLN A 245 2.53 -2.86 -22.80
CA GLN A 245 1.67 -2.07 -23.69
C GLN A 245 0.18 -2.42 -23.54
N GLU A 246 -0.14 -3.68 -23.19
CA GLU A 246 -1.51 -4.20 -23.11
C GLU A 246 -2.07 -4.14 -21.68
N VAL A 247 -1.24 -4.41 -20.68
CA VAL A 247 -1.64 -4.59 -19.27
C VAL A 247 -0.99 -3.54 -18.39
N LYS A 248 -1.80 -2.84 -17.59
CA LYS A 248 -1.30 -1.85 -16.61
C LYS A 248 -1.33 -2.41 -15.20
N VAL A 249 -0.25 -2.22 -14.45
CA VAL A 249 -0.20 -2.52 -13.02
C VAL A 249 -0.46 -1.24 -12.25
N LEU A 250 -1.58 -1.18 -11.52
CA LEU A 250 -2.06 0.01 -10.81
C LEU A 250 -2.30 -0.28 -9.33
N ASP A 251 -2.05 0.71 -8.48
CA ASP A 251 -2.39 0.61 -7.07
C ASP A 251 -3.86 1.01 -6.84
N ILE A 252 -4.50 0.48 -5.80
CA ILE A 252 -5.88 0.84 -5.43
C ILE A 252 -6.04 2.36 -5.22
N ALA A 253 -5.07 3.03 -4.60
CA ALA A 253 -5.12 4.48 -4.42
C ALA A 253 -5.06 5.22 -5.76
N GLU A 254 -4.24 4.77 -6.70
CA GLU A 254 -4.13 5.37 -8.02
C GLU A 254 -5.39 5.16 -8.86
N ILE A 255 -5.98 3.96 -8.80
CA ILE A 255 -7.27 3.67 -9.43
C ILE A 255 -8.35 4.58 -8.84
N THR A 256 -8.41 4.70 -7.52
CA THR A 256 -9.38 5.53 -6.80
C THR A 256 -9.23 7.00 -7.15
N ALA A 257 -8.00 7.52 -7.18
CA ALA A 257 -7.73 8.91 -7.55
C ALA A 257 -8.20 9.20 -8.98
N ARG A 258 -7.82 8.36 -9.95
CA ARG A 258 -8.27 8.50 -11.35
C ARG A 258 -9.79 8.41 -11.49
N ALA A 259 -10.41 7.47 -10.79
CA ALA A 259 -11.85 7.29 -10.81
C ALA A 259 -12.61 8.46 -10.17
N ASN A 260 -11.97 9.30 -9.36
CA ASN A 260 -12.58 10.52 -8.80
C ASN A 260 -12.01 11.80 -9.44
N GLY A 261 -11.29 11.69 -10.57
CA GLY A 261 -10.78 12.85 -11.32
C GLY A 261 -9.66 13.64 -10.64
N LEU A 262 -8.84 13.00 -9.79
CA LEU A 262 -7.81 13.65 -8.96
C LEU A 262 -6.39 13.66 -9.55
#